data_AF-A0A512CBX0-F1
#
_entry.id   AF-A0A512CBX0-F1
#
_cell.length_a   1.000
_cell.length_b   1.000
_cell.length_c   1.000
_cell.angle_alpha   90.00
_cell.angle_beta   90.00
_cell.angle_gamma   90.00
#
_symmetry.space_group_name_H-M   'P 1'
#
loop_
_entity.id
_entity.type
_entity.pdbx_description
1 polymer ?
#
loop_
_entity_poly.entity_id
_entity_poly.type
_entity_poly.pdbx_seq_one_letter_code
_entity_poly.pdbx_strand_id
1 'polypeptide(L)'
;MKPRKFLTLILLLTATITVFSQTKPIGVRFDSSTLQRKGNFGDNWCQTWAIDDNVYTILDDGNGWWGSSEKLNSLADWEGSMFLQISGDQNFSDTEVKKMPGWPVSLVDSPLYGYGTLAVDSTIYMWLWRSETDTWYRRATANRLLYTKDFGKTVYRWDGTLENYKSYQELDSTAFFFHKEDPRPKEGKEAYAFNWIAFLQNGKANSAAKDEFIYMYSPEQHDPRNLALARVHKDKILEKAAYEYFQGINNNQPIWTSDMSQRGATIQYPEAGEGEQWMWSSWFPSVVYNAGLDLYIMTSYGIKDPTKEYWDGWCRDCPLPGSIGFWYSENPWGPWDQFYYKDTFYPDDEENRTYGMKLSPKWISKDGKKMVLIWSDAGNNHSTYYKWNQMEIEIVTD
;
A
#
# COMPACT_ATOMS: atom_id res chain seq x y z
N MET A 1 67.65 -17.75 45.12
CA MET A 1 66.57 -17.44 44.14
C MET A 1 65.45 -18.46 44.31
N LYS A 2 64.25 -18.04 44.73
CA LYS A 2 63.05 -18.90 44.78
C LYS A 2 62.23 -18.73 43.49
N PRO A 3 61.65 -19.78 42.89
CA PRO A 3 60.89 -19.66 41.65
C PRO A 3 59.47 -19.16 41.94
N ARG A 4 59.02 -18.15 41.19
CA ARG A 4 57.62 -17.68 41.20
C ARG A 4 56.79 -18.59 40.29
N LYS A 5 55.73 -19.19 40.83
CA LYS A 5 54.69 -19.86 40.04
C LYS A 5 53.71 -18.78 39.55
N PHE A 6 53.49 -18.71 38.24
CA PHE A 6 52.40 -17.94 37.67
C PHE A 6 51.16 -18.84 37.58
N LEU A 7 50.06 -18.38 38.17
CA LEU A 7 48.75 -18.99 38.08
C LEU A 7 48.01 -18.32 36.92
N THR A 8 47.82 -19.02 35.81
CA THR A 8 47.05 -18.53 34.67
C THR A 8 45.57 -18.78 34.95
N LEU A 9 44.81 -17.71 35.19
CA LEU A 9 43.36 -17.75 35.35
C LEU A 9 42.71 -17.72 33.97
N ILE A 10 42.09 -18.82 33.54
CA ILE A 10 41.27 -18.87 32.32
C ILE A 10 39.87 -18.43 32.71
N LEU A 11 39.47 -17.22 32.27
CA LEU A 11 38.12 -16.71 32.44
C LEU A 11 37.24 -17.24 31.30
N LEU A 12 36.42 -18.25 31.57
CA LEU A 12 35.36 -18.67 30.65
C LEU A 12 34.20 -17.66 30.76
N LEU A 13 34.06 -16.78 29.78
CA LEU A 13 32.84 -16.00 29.59
C LEU A 13 31.77 -16.93 29.01
N THR A 14 30.84 -17.39 29.85
CA THR A 14 29.58 -17.97 29.39
C THR A 14 28.65 -16.82 29.00
N ALA A 15 28.53 -16.53 27.72
CA ALA A 15 27.48 -15.65 27.21
C ALA A 15 26.15 -16.39 27.30
N THR A 16 25.32 -16.04 28.27
CA THR A 16 23.91 -16.45 28.30
C THR A 16 23.18 -15.71 27.18
N ILE A 17 22.90 -16.40 26.08
CA ILE A 17 21.97 -15.92 25.05
C ILE A 17 20.57 -16.08 25.64
N THR A 18 20.01 -15.01 26.18
CA THR A 18 18.59 -14.97 26.54
C THR A 18 17.80 -14.90 25.23
N VAL A 19 17.23 -16.03 24.81
CA VAL A 19 16.25 -16.05 23.73
C VAL A 19 14.96 -15.44 24.30
N PHE A 20 14.75 -14.14 24.10
CA PHE A 20 13.44 -13.55 24.31
C PHE A 20 12.52 -14.11 23.21
N SER A 21 11.40 -14.74 23.60
CA SER A 21 10.35 -15.06 22.63
C SER A 21 9.87 -13.74 22.04
N GLN A 22 9.89 -13.63 20.71
CA GLN A 22 9.29 -12.51 20.01
C GLN A 22 7.81 -12.45 20.40
N THR A 23 7.35 -11.30 20.90
CA THR A 23 5.97 -11.11 21.31
C THR A 23 5.09 -11.04 20.06
N LYS A 24 4.00 -11.82 20.04
CA LYS A 24 3.17 -11.98 18.84
C LYS A 24 1.92 -11.12 18.92
N PRO A 25 1.50 -10.47 17.82
CA PRO A 25 0.22 -9.81 17.74
C PRO A 25 -0.94 -10.80 17.93
N ILE A 26 -1.91 -10.44 18.78
CA ILE A 26 -3.13 -11.22 19.07
C ILE A 26 -4.42 -10.41 18.91
N GLY A 27 -4.30 -9.10 18.63
CA GLY A 27 -5.47 -8.26 18.37
C GLY A 27 -5.10 -6.82 18.00
N VAL A 28 -6.12 -6.03 17.66
CA VAL A 28 -6.02 -4.59 17.39
C VAL A 28 -7.07 -3.86 18.19
N ARG A 29 -6.70 -2.76 18.84
CA ARG A 29 -7.64 -1.76 19.38
C ARG A 29 -7.59 -0.50 18.52
N PHE A 30 -8.76 0.03 18.22
CA PHE A 30 -8.92 1.27 17.45
C PHE A 30 -9.27 2.38 18.44
N ASP A 31 -8.52 3.48 18.41
CA ASP A 31 -8.76 4.61 19.29
C ASP A 31 -9.57 5.70 18.57
N SER A 32 -10.89 5.55 18.57
CA SER A 32 -11.79 6.51 17.94
C SER A 32 -11.73 7.92 18.57
N SER A 33 -11.18 8.07 19.78
CA SER A 33 -10.97 9.39 20.39
C SER A 33 -9.87 10.20 19.68
N THR A 34 -9.02 9.54 18.90
CA THR A 34 -7.96 10.15 18.08
C THR A 34 -8.36 10.35 16.62
N LEU A 35 -9.61 10.05 16.26
CA LEU A 35 -10.08 10.12 14.88
C LEU A 35 -9.95 11.56 14.36
N GLN A 36 -9.27 11.71 13.23
CA GLN A 36 -9.08 12.97 12.54
C GLN A 36 -9.48 12.84 11.06
N ARG A 37 -10.10 13.89 10.55
CA ARG A 37 -10.44 14.06 9.13
C ARG A 37 -9.79 15.32 8.63
N LYS A 38 -8.99 15.20 7.58
CA LYS A 38 -8.13 16.27 7.06
C LYS A 38 -8.35 16.45 5.57
N GLY A 39 -8.19 17.69 5.11
CA GLY A 39 -8.38 18.06 3.71
C GLY A 39 -9.84 18.13 3.25
N ASN A 40 -9.98 18.44 1.97
CA ASN A 40 -11.23 18.64 1.26
C ASN A 40 -11.75 17.33 0.69
N PHE A 41 -11.26 16.90 -0.49
CA PHE A 41 -11.65 15.68 -1.17
C PHE A 41 -10.48 14.87 -1.70
N GLY A 42 -10.55 13.56 -1.53
CA GLY A 42 -9.71 12.61 -2.23
C GLY A 42 -9.57 11.30 -1.50
N ASP A 43 -8.92 10.35 -2.15
CA ASP A 43 -8.80 9.00 -1.64
C ASP A 43 -7.50 8.29 -2.02
N ASN A 44 -7.37 7.09 -1.46
CA ASN A 44 -6.30 6.13 -1.68
C ASN A 44 -4.90 6.72 -1.47
N TRP A 45 -4.61 7.02 -0.20
CA TRP A 45 -3.41 7.69 0.29
C TRP A 45 -2.15 6.79 0.33
N CYS A 46 -1.78 6.22 -0.81
CA CYS A 46 -0.56 5.41 -0.96
C CYS A 46 0.67 6.27 -0.61
N GLN A 47 1.46 5.84 0.38
CA GLN A 47 2.46 6.71 1.00
C GLN A 47 3.77 6.01 1.33
N THR A 48 4.82 6.81 1.50
CA THR A 48 6.15 6.38 1.90
C THR A 48 6.86 7.42 2.78
N TRP A 49 7.83 7.00 3.59
CA TRP A 49 8.66 7.88 4.41
C TRP A 49 10.00 8.11 3.70
N ALA A 50 10.27 9.34 3.26
CA ALA A 50 11.48 9.66 2.51
C ALA A 50 12.66 10.08 3.41
N ILE A 51 13.85 10.13 2.80
CA ILE A 51 15.12 10.41 3.51
C ILE A 51 15.19 11.83 4.10
N ASP A 52 14.43 12.77 3.54
CA ASP A 52 14.30 14.14 4.04
C ASP A 52 13.34 14.28 5.24
N ASP A 53 12.90 13.14 5.77
CA ASP A 53 11.94 12.99 6.86
C ASP A 53 10.48 13.31 6.53
N ASN A 54 10.13 13.59 5.27
CA ASN A 54 8.73 13.83 4.92
C ASN A 54 8.00 12.54 4.54
N VAL A 55 6.67 12.55 4.70
CA VAL A 55 5.80 11.56 4.07
C VAL A 55 5.46 12.05 2.68
N TYR A 56 5.64 11.19 1.68
CA TYR A 56 5.20 11.43 0.32
C TYR A 56 4.01 10.52 0.05
N THR A 57 2.92 11.08 -0.45
CA THR A 57 1.68 10.34 -0.74
C THR A 57 1.17 10.69 -2.11
N ILE A 58 0.55 9.73 -2.78
CA ILE A 58 -0.31 9.99 -3.94
C ILE A 58 -1.75 9.81 -3.50
N LEU A 59 -2.63 10.68 -4.00
CA LEU A 59 -4.07 10.45 -4.02
C LEU A 59 -4.53 10.15 -5.45
N ASP A 60 -5.63 9.43 -5.55
CA ASP A 60 -6.15 8.88 -6.80
C ASP A 60 -6.91 9.90 -7.63
N ASP A 61 -7.88 10.59 -7.02
CA ASP A 61 -8.55 11.76 -7.57
C ASP A 61 -9.11 12.65 -6.44
N GLY A 62 -9.52 13.88 -6.79
CA GLY A 62 -10.04 14.86 -5.84
C GLY A 62 -9.32 16.20 -5.92
N ASN A 63 -9.37 16.96 -4.83
CA ASN A 63 -8.70 18.26 -4.72
C ASN A 63 -7.75 18.36 -3.52
N GLY A 64 -7.57 17.26 -2.78
CA GLY A 64 -6.66 17.13 -1.65
C GLY A 64 -7.01 18.13 -0.56
N TRP A 65 -6.16 19.15 -0.38
CA TRP A 65 -6.32 20.22 0.60
C TRP A 65 -6.71 21.57 -0.01
N TRP A 66 -6.95 21.62 -1.32
CA TRP A 66 -7.18 22.87 -2.04
C TRP A 66 -8.55 22.89 -2.71
N GLY A 67 -8.98 24.05 -3.18
CA GLY A 67 -10.27 24.22 -3.84
C GLY A 67 -11.48 24.15 -2.90
N SER A 68 -12.66 23.94 -3.48
CA SER A 68 -13.93 23.86 -2.75
C SER A 68 -14.03 22.64 -1.81
N SER A 69 -14.62 22.84 -0.64
CA SER A 69 -15.01 21.77 0.29
C SER A 69 -16.38 21.16 -0.02
N GLU A 70 -17.08 21.63 -1.05
CA GLU A 70 -18.34 21.07 -1.53
C GLU A 70 -18.13 20.16 -2.73
N LYS A 71 -18.74 18.96 -2.69
CA LYS A 71 -18.70 18.00 -3.80
C LYS A 71 -19.57 18.52 -4.94
N LEU A 72 -18.98 19.32 -5.82
CA LEU A 72 -19.62 19.85 -7.00
C LEU A 72 -18.88 19.31 -8.22
N ASN A 73 -19.46 18.29 -8.87
CA ASN A 73 -18.91 17.56 -10.03
C ASN A 73 -18.61 18.45 -11.28
N SER A 74 -18.73 19.78 -11.16
CA SER A 74 -18.63 20.77 -12.23
C SER A 74 -17.62 21.89 -11.96
N LEU A 75 -16.87 21.85 -10.85
CA LEU A 75 -15.86 22.88 -10.57
C LEU A 75 -14.49 22.57 -11.18
N ALA A 76 -13.77 23.64 -11.52
CA ALA A 76 -12.42 23.63 -12.10
C ALA A 76 -11.32 23.12 -11.15
N ASP A 77 -11.64 22.90 -9.87
CA ASP A 77 -10.66 22.58 -8.82
C ASP A 77 -10.52 21.06 -8.55
N TRP A 78 -11.33 20.20 -9.19
CA TRP A 78 -11.19 18.75 -9.10
C TRP A 78 -10.14 18.28 -10.09
N GLU A 79 -9.14 17.54 -9.61
CA GLU A 79 -8.04 17.01 -10.40
C GLU A 79 -8.07 15.47 -10.33
N GLY A 80 -7.38 14.82 -11.26
CA GLY A 80 -7.08 13.39 -11.11
C GLY A 80 -5.98 13.19 -10.07
N SER A 81 -5.12 12.19 -10.27
CA SER A 81 -4.10 11.88 -9.27
C SER A 81 -3.17 13.06 -8.97
N MET A 82 -2.73 13.16 -7.72
CA MET A 82 -1.81 14.19 -7.26
C MET A 82 -0.74 13.61 -6.35
N PHE A 83 0.51 14.03 -6.58
CA PHE A 83 1.63 13.71 -5.70
C PHE A 83 1.86 14.81 -4.68
N LEU A 84 1.83 14.44 -3.41
CA LEU A 84 1.87 15.35 -2.26
C LEU A 84 3.03 15.03 -1.32
N GLN A 85 3.49 16.05 -0.60
CA GLN A 85 4.40 15.95 0.52
C GLN A 85 3.70 16.43 1.80
N ILE A 86 3.87 15.68 2.89
CA ILE A 86 3.38 15.98 4.24
C ILE A 86 4.60 16.03 5.16
N SER A 87 4.86 17.18 5.77
CA SER A 87 5.91 17.33 6.79
C SER A 87 5.36 17.11 8.20
N GLY A 88 6.25 16.97 9.18
CA GLY A 88 5.87 16.87 10.59
C GLY A 88 5.48 15.46 11.04
N ASP A 89 4.60 15.39 12.04
CA ASP A 89 4.10 14.16 12.63
C ASP A 89 2.63 13.89 12.26
N GLN A 90 2.02 12.87 12.85
CA GLN A 90 0.63 12.49 12.58
C GLN A 90 -0.40 13.61 12.85
N ASN A 91 -0.07 14.63 13.65
CA ASN A 91 -0.93 15.78 13.96
C ASN A 91 -0.73 16.95 12.99
N PHE A 92 -0.08 16.72 11.84
CA PHE A 92 0.13 17.74 10.82
C PHE A 92 -1.13 18.55 10.48
N SER A 93 -0.93 19.82 10.18
CA SER A 93 -1.93 20.78 9.72
C SER A 93 -1.91 20.96 8.21
N ASP A 94 -2.91 21.64 7.66
CA ASP A 94 -3.01 21.92 6.22
C ASP A 94 -1.80 22.69 5.67
N THR A 95 -1.11 23.49 6.50
CA THR A 95 0.08 24.25 6.10
C THR A 95 1.33 23.38 5.90
N GLU A 96 1.29 22.13 6.35
CA GLU A 96 2.37 21.15 6.24
C GLU A 96 2.19 20.22 5.02
N VAL A 97 1.11 20.42 4.25
CA VAL A 97 0.81 19.67 3.04
C VAL A 97 1.15 20.49 1.80
N LYS A 98 1.86 19.90 0.84
CA LYS A 98 2.29 20.57 -0.40
C LYS A 98 2.03 19.70 -1.62
N LYS A 99 1.51 20.29 -2.70
CA LYS A 99 1.53 19.68 -4.03
C LYS A 99 2.96 19.66 -4.56
N MET A 100 3.39 18.54 -5.14
CA MET A 100 4.69 18.45 -5.76
C MET A 100 4.69 19.12 -7.14
N PRO A 101 5.60 20.08 -7.42
CA PRO A 101 5.49 20.95 -8.58
C PRO A 101 5.85 20.25 -9.90
N GLY A 102 6.56 19.12 -9.84
CA GLY A 102 6.88 18.29 -11.00
C GLY A 102 5.80 17.28 -11.35
N TRP A 103 4.74 17.15 -10.54
CA TRP A 103 3.63 16.30 -10.88
C TRP A 103 2.84 16.91 -12.04
N PRO A 104 2.56 16.16 -13.12
CA PRO A 104 1.80 16.68 -14.25
C PRO A 104 0.37 17.01 -13.84
N VAL A 105 -0.23 17.99 -14.51
CA VAL A 105 -1.67 18.27 -14.35
C VAL A 105 -2.44 17.03 -14.80
N SER A 106 -3.10 16.38 -13.84
CA SER A 106 -3.99 15.25 -14.09
C SER A 106 -5.42 15.77 -14.22
N LEU A 107 -6.04 15.51 -15.38
CA LEU A 107 -7.43 15.86 -15.60
C LEU A 107 -8.34 15.03 -14.70
N VAL A 108 -9.49 15.59 -14.31
CA VAL A 108 -10.47 14.93 -13.43
C VAL A 108 -10.95 13.59 -13.96
N ASP A 109 -11.06 13.45 -15.28
CA ASP A 109 -11.50 12.23 -15.95
C ASP A 109 -10.33 11.34 -16.38
N SER A 110 -9.11 11.64 -15.94
CA SER A 110 -7.92 10.84 -16.28
C SER A 110 -8.13 9.37 -15.94
N PRO A 111 -7.71 8.44 -16.81
CA PRO A 111 -7.79 7.00 -16.53
C PRO A 111 -6.61 6.50 -15.70
N LEU A 112 -5.73 7.39 -15.22
CA LEU A 112 -4.53 7.05 -14.47
C LEU A 112 -4.75 7.34 -12.97
N TYR A 113 -4.50 6.34 -12.13
CA TYR A 113 -4.69 6.45 -10.68
C TYR A 113 -3.44 5.99 -9.91
N GLY A 114 -3.14 6.66 -8.81
CA GLY A 114 -1.90 6.52 -8.04
C GLY A 114 -1.94 5.45 -6.97
N TYR A 115 -1.57 4.23 -7.35
CA TYR A 115 -1.49 3.09 -6.45
C TYR A 115 -0.06 2.62 -6.26
N GLY A 116 0.52 2.89 -5.09
CA GLY A 116 1.86 2.44 -4.72
C GLY A 116 2.88 3.56 -4.77
N THR A 117 3.56 3.80 -3.65
CA THR A 117 4.60 4.82 -3.50
C THR A 117 5.69 4.28 -2.58
N LEU A 118 6.96 4.46 -2.94
CA LEU A 118 8.08 3.96 -2.16
C LEU A 118 9.31 4.86 -2.30
N ALA A 119 9.89 5.28 -1.17
CA ALA A 119 11.19 5.90 -1.11
C ALA A 119 12.25 4.83 -0.88
N VAL A 120 13.28 4.81 -1.72
CA VAL A 120 14.50 4.01 -1.56
C VAL A 120 15.68 4.97 -1.70
N ASP A 121 16.48 5.09 -0.65
CA ASP A 121 17.53 6.10 -0.55
C ASP A 121 16.99 7.51 -0.88
N SER A 122 17.51 8.17 -1.92
CA SER A 122 17.08 9.49 -2.37
C SER A 122 16.07 9.45 -3.53
N THR A 123 15.55 8.29 -3.91
CA THR A 123 14.62 8.14 -5.05
C THR A 123 13.25 7.73 -4.55
N ILE A 124 12.20 8.37 -5.08
CA ILE A 124 10.81 7.98 -4.84
C ILE A 124 10.25 7.37 -6.11
N TYR A 125 9.71 6.16 -5.99
CA TYR A 125 9.06 5.39 -7.05
C TYR A 125 7.55 5.40 -6.83
N MET A 126 6.80 5.46 -7.92
CA MET A 126 5.35 5.60 -7.91
C MET A 126 4.76 4.75 -9.02
N TRP A 127 3.71 4.01 -8.71
CA TRP A 127 2.95 3.24 -9.68
C TRP A 127 1.66 3.99 -10.02
N LEU A 128 1.42 4.18 -11.31
CA LEU A 128 0.15 4.67 -11.84
C LEU A 128 -0.52 3.54 -12.59
N TRP A 129 -1.65 3.07 -12.09
CA TRP A 129 -2.41 2.07 -12.82
C TRP A 129 -3.20 2.73 -13.96
N ARG A 130 -3.70 1.93 -14.89
CA ARG A 130 -4.57 2.39 -15.99
C ARG A 130 -5.92 1.71 -15.92
N SER A 131 -6.98 2.50 -15.91
CA SER A 131 -8.36 2.07 -16.11
C SER A 131 -8.56 1.35 -17.45
N GLU A 132 -9.53 0.45 -17.54
CA GLU A 132 -9.90 -0.22 -18.79
C GLU A 132 -10.51 0.75 -19.83
N THR A 133 -11.04 1.89 -19.37
CA THR A 133 -11.57 2.97 -20.19
C THR A 133 -10.56 4.11 -20.30
N ASP A 134 -10.61 4.87 -21.39
CA ASP A 134 -9.73 6.03 -21.58
C ASP A 134 -10.13 7.24 -20.73
N THR A 135 -11.26 7.15 -20.02
CA THR A 135 -11.69 8.10 -18.99
C THR A 135 -12.26 7.37 -17.79
N TRP A 136 -12.14 7.98 -16.61
CA TRP A 136 -12.73 7.54 -15.35
C TRP A 136 -12.30 6.16 -14.84
N TYR A 137 -12.64 5.90 -13.58
CA TYR A 137 -12.24 4.72 -12.83
C TYR A 137 -13.02 3.48 -13.28
N ARG A 138 -12.30 2.44 -13.66
CA ARG A 138 -12.78 1.07 -13.86
C ARG A 138 -11.68 0.11 -13.41
N ARG A 139 -11.84 -1.19 -13.69
CA ARG A 139 -10.80 -2.18 -13.39
C ARG A 139 -9.48 -1.84 -14.07
N ALA A 140 -8.38 -2.12 -13.38
CA ALA A 140 -7.05 -1.85 -13.90
C ALA A 140 -6.63 -2.84 -14.98
N THR A 141 -5.87 -2.37 -15.96
CA THR A 141 -5.41 -3.18 -17.10
C THR A 141 -3.92 -3.04 -17.39
N ALA A 142 -3.27 -2.02 -16.83
CA ALA A 142 -1.85 -1.75 -17.00
C ALA A 142 -1.29 -0.93 -15.82
N ASN A 143 0.03 -0.85 -15.71
CA ASN A 143 0.75 -0.06 -14.72
C ASN A 143 1.93 0.67 -15.34
N ARG A 144 2.03 1.95 -15.05
CA ARG A 144 3.13 2.85 -15.42
C ARG A 144 3.99 3.09 -14.18
N LEU A 145 5.29 2.83 -14.30
CA LEU A 145 6.25 3.11 -13.24
C LEU A 145 6.85 4.50 -13.44
N LEU A 146 6.71 5.34 -12.43
CA LEU A 146 7.32 6.66 -12.35
C LEU A 146 8.38 6.69 -11.25
N TYR A 147 9.33 7.61 -11.37
CA TYR A 147 10.28 7.92 -10.31
C TYR A 147 10.67 9.40 -10.29
N THR A 148 11.15 9.86 -9.14
CA THR A 148 11.77 11.17 -8.94
C THR A 148 13.01 11.06 -8.07
N LYS A 149 14.05 11.83 -8.40
CA LYS A 149 15.32 11.90 -7.64
C LYS A 149 15.51 13.26 -6.94
N ASP A 150 14.55 14.15 -7.09
CA ASP A 150 14.57 15.52 -6.56
C ASP A 150 13.30 15.82 -5.76
N PHE A 151 12.72 14.77 -5.19
CA PHE A 151 11.58 14.82 -4.30
C PHE A 151 10.32 15.38 -4.98
N GLY A 152 10.12 15.12 -6.27
CA GLY A 152 8.92 15.50 -7.01
C GLY A 152 9.01 16.87 -7.69
N LYS A 153 10.20 17.45 -7.83
CA LYS A 153 10.38 18.64 -8.69
C LYS A 153 10.41 18.26 -10.17
N THR A 154 10.91 17.07 -10.48
CA THR A 154 10.81 16.42 -11.78
C THR A 154 10.41 14.96 -11.58
N VAL A 155 9.59 14.45 -12.49
CA VAL A 155 9.11 13.06 -12.49
C VAL A 155 9.43 12.44 -13.83
N TYR A 156 9.92 11.20 -13.82
CA TYR A 156 10.30 10.45 -15.00
C TYR A 156 9.60 9.11 -15.02
N ARG A 157 9.33 8.57 -16.20
CA ARG A 157 8.99 7.16 -16.38
C ARG A 157 10.21 6.28 -16.22
N TRP A 158 9.99 4.99 -15.99
CA TRP A 158 11.05 3.99 -15.88
C TRP A 158 12.06 3.98 -17.03
N ASP A 159 11.62 4.37 -18.24
CA ASP A 159 12.44 4.43 -19.44
C ASP A 159 13.26 5.73 -19.57
N GLY A 160 13.12 6.66 -18.61
CA GLY A 160 13.79 7.96 -18.60
C GLY A 160 13.01 9.09 -19.28
N THR A 161 11.81 8.82 -19.81
CA THR A 161 10.94 9.87 -20.37
C THR A 161 10.49 10.82 -19.27
N LEU A 162 10.67 12.14 -19.48
CA LEU A 162 10.16 13.16 -18.56
C LEU A 162 8.64 13.17 -18.56
N GLU A 163 8.03 13.01 -17.39
CA GLU A 163 6.58 13.04 -17.23
C GLU A 163 6.07 14.48 -17.13
N ASN A 164 5.50 14.97 -18.22
CA ASN A 164 4.87 16.29 -18.32
C ASN A 164 3.41 16.15 -18.75
N TYR A 165 2.68 17.26 -18.85
CA TYR A 165 1.26 17.23 -19.25
C TYR A 165 1.00 16.40 -20.51
N LYS A 166 1.81 16.56 -21.57
CA LYS A 166 1.61 15.85 -22.84
C LYS A 166 1.89 14.36 -22.70
N SER A 167 3.04 13.99 -22.11
CA SER A 167 3.38 12.58 -21.96
C SER A 167 2.38 11.89 -21.04
N TYR A 168 1.93 12.54 -19.97
CA TYR A 168 0.96 11.96 -19.04
C TYR A 168 -0.32 11.44 -19.72
N GLN A 169 -0.76 12.10 -20.81
CA GLN A 169 -1.94 11.69 -21.60
C GLN A 169 -1.69 10.51 -22.56
N GLU A 170 -0.46 10.00 -22.69
CA GLU A 170 -0.16 8.86 -23.55
C GLU A 170 -0.75 7.58 -22.93
N LEU A 171 -1.59 6.88 -23.67
CA LEU A 171 -2.30 5.68 -23.20
C LEU A 171 -2.05 4.46 -24.10
N ASP A 172 -1.14 4.51 -25.05
CA ASP A 172 -0.79 3.32 -25.83
C ASP A 172 0.04 2.33 -24.98
N SER A 173 0.20 1.10 -25.48
CA SER A 173 0.87 0.03 -24.73
C SER A 173 2.33 0.33 -24.39
N THR A 174 3.01 1.22 -25.13
CA THR A 174 4.40 1.59 -24.85
C THR A 174 4.55 2.51 -23.64
N ALA A 175 3.46 3.15 -23.20
CA ALA A 175 3.42 4.03 -22.03
C ALA A 175 3.29 3.28 -20.69
N PHE A 176 3.31 1.94 -20.71
CA PHE A 176 3.14 1.11 -19.50
C PHE A 176 4.28 0.09 -19.33
N PHE A 177 4.73 -0.04 -18.09
CA PHE A 177 5.73 -1.01 -17.68
C PHE A 177 5.14 -2.42 -17.68
N PHE A 178 3.99 -2.59 -17.01
CA PHE A 178 3.17 -3.78 -17.10
C PHE A 178 1.94 -3.47 -17.94
N HIS A 179 1.68 -4.25 -18.97
CA HIS A 179 0.54 -4.03 -19.86
C HIS A 179 -0.16 -5.34 -20.14
N LYS A 180 -1.35 -5.54 -19.56
CA LYS A 180 -2.18 -6.73 -19.75
C LYS A 180 -1.41 -8.05 -19.50
N GLU A 181 -0.66 -8.08 -18.42
CA GLU A 181 0.21 -9.22 -18.08
C GLU A 181 -0.60 -10.44 -17.64
N ASP A 182 -0.17 -11.63 -18.07
CA ASP A 182 -0.76 -12.94 -17.74
C ASP A 182 -2.30 -12.94 -17.69
N PRO A 183 -2.99 -12.78 -18.85
CA PRO A 183 -4.44 -12.74 -18.90
C PRO A 183 -5.08 -14.01 -18.33
N ARG A 184 -6.01 -13.86 -17.40
CA ARG A 184 -6.81 -14.95 -16.83
C ARG A 184 -8.31 -14.67 -16.98
N PRO A 185 -9.11 -15.59 -17.53
CA PRO A 185 -10.53 -15.36 -17.74
C PRO A 185 -11.30 -15.39 -16.42
N LYS A 186 -12.23 -14.44 -16.24
CA LYS A 186 -13.19 -14.40 -15.15
C LYS A 186 -14.44 -13.64 -15.61
N GLU A 187 -15.60 -14.25 -15.50
CA GLU A 187 -16.91 -13.64 -15.79
C GLU A 187 -16.95 -12.84 -17.10
N GLY A 188 -16.48 -13.45 -18.19
CA GLY A 188 -16.53 -12.87 -19.54
C GLY A 188 -15.47 -11.81 -19.85
N LYS A 189 -14.54 -11.51 -18.93
CA LYS A 189 -13.41 -10.59 -19.14
C LYS A 189 -12.07 -11.25 -18.81
N GLU A 190 -10.98 -10.64 -19.29
CA GLU A 190 -9.61 -10.98 -18.89
C GLU A 190 -9.20 -10.14 -17.68
N ALA A 191 -8.82 -10.79 -16.60
CA ALA A 191 -8.07 -10.20 -15.49
C ALA A 191 -6.58 -10.20 -15.81
N TYR A 192 -5.83 -9.22 -15.31
CA TYR A 192 -4.39 -9.13 -15.56
C TYR A 192 -3.61 -9.09 -14.24
N ALA A 193 -2.37 -9.57 -14.28
CA ALA A 193 -1.46 -9.57 -13.15
C ALA A 193 -0.82 -8.20 -12.92
N PHE A 194 -0.44 -7.92 -11.66
CA PHE A 194 0.33 -6.72 -11.27
C PHE A 194 -0.20 -5.42 -11.89
N ASN A 195 -1.52 -5.24 -11.87
CA ASN A 195 -2.19 -4.01 -12.29
C ASN A 195 -2.67 -3.16 -11.11
N TRP A 196 -2.59 -3.67 -9.87
CA TRP A 196 -2.95 -2.95 -8.66
C TRP A 196 -1.89 -3.18 -7.58
N ILE A 197 -0.86 -2.32 -7.52
CA ILE A 197 0.39 -2.61 -6.81
C ILE A 197 0.52 -1.82 -5.51
N ALA A 198 0.80 -2.52 -4.41
CA ALA A 198 1.24 -1.94 -3.15
C ALA A 198 2.72 -2.27 -2.91
N PHE A 199 3.52 -1.29 -2.48
CA PHE A 199 4.88 -1.54 -2.00
C PHE A 199 4.88 -1.91 -0.52
N LEU A 200 5.74 -2.87 -0.14
CA LEU A 200 6.19 -3.01 1.23
C LEU A 200 6.95 -1.74 1.67
N GLN A 201 6.64 -1.22 2.85
CA GLN A 201 7.40 -0.10 3.43
C GLN A 201 8.35 -0.58 4.54
N ASN A 202 9.65 -0.36 4.37
CA ASN A 202 10.66 -0.68 5.39
C ASN A 202 11.24 0.58 6.06
N GLY A 203 10.36 1.38 6.67
CA GLY A 203 10.75 2.61 7.37
C GLY A 203 11.32 3.69 6.44
N LYS A 204 12.16 4.56 7.01
CA LYS A 204 12.68 5.76 6.32
C LYS A 204 13.52 5.38 5.12
N ALA A 205 13.13 5.79 3.93
CA ALA A 205 13.83 5.53 2.67
C ALA A 205 14.21 4.05 2.48
N ASN A 206 13.35 3.14 2.94
CA ASN A 206 13.57 1.69 2.92
C ASN A 206 14.79 1.22 3.74
N SER A 207 15.34 2.06 4.63
CA SER A 207 16.57 1.78 5.39
C SER A 207 16.46 0.65 6.41
N ALA A 208 15.25 0.25 6.79
CA ALA A 208 15.02 -0.87 7.71
C ALA A 208 14.76 -2.20 6.99
N ALA A 209 14.97 -2.27 5.67
CA ALA A 209 14.81 -3.52 4.92
C ALA A 209 15.77 -4.60 5.46
N LYS A 210 15.27 -5.84 5.55
CA LYS A 210 16.04 -7.00 6.02
C LYS A 210 16.91 -7.63 4.92
N ASP A 211 16.70 -7.23 3.67
CA ASP A 211 17.46 -7.67 2.49
C ASP A 211 17.53 -6.54 1.44
N GLU A 212 18.14 -6.83 0.28
CA GLU A 212 18.34 -5.87 -0.82
C GLU A 212 17.16 -5.83 -1.82
N PHE A 213 16.03 -6.45 -1.49
CA PHE A 213 14.89 -6.55 -2.39
C PHE A 213 13.77 -5.58 -2.02
N ILE A 214 13.12 -5.07 -3.05
CA ILE A 214 11.86 -4.33 -2.96
C ILE A 214 10.73 -5.30 -3.23
N TYR A 215 9.73 -5.32 -2.35
CA TYR A 215 8.57 -6.21 -2.43
C TYR A 215 7.32 -5.46 -2.86
N MET A 216 6.56 -6.07 -3.76
CA MET A 216 5.35 -5.52 -4.36
C MET A 216 4.23 -6.56 -4.30
N TYR A 217 3.09 -6.18 -3.73
CA TYR A 217 1.90 -7.01 -3.63
C TYR A 217 0.84 -6.56 -4.62
N SER A 218 0.09 -7.51 -5.19
CA SER A 218 -1.05 -7.20 -6.06
C SER A 218 -2.15 -8.24 -5.84
N PRO A 219 -3.39 -7.83 -5.52
CA PRO A 219 -4.51 -8.75 -5.56
C PRO A 219 -4.66 -9.37 -6.95
N GLU A 220 -4.96 -10.66 -6.98
CA GLU A 220 -5.26 -11.34 -8.24
C GLU A 220 -6.68 -10.95 -8.70
N GLN A 221 -6.79 -10.11 -9.72
CA GLN A 221 -8.08 -9.61 -10.18
C GLN A 221 -9.12 -10.67 -10.61
N HIS A 222 -8.71 -11.91 -10.90
CA HIS A 222 -9.64 -13.00 -11.21
C HIS A 222 -10.15 -13.74 -9.95
N ASP A 223 -9.38 -13.65 -8.86
CA ASP A 223 -9.68 -14.24 -7.56
C ASP A 223 -9.02 -13.35 -6.46
N PRO A 224 -9.71 -12.28 -6.02
CA PRO A 224 -9.11 -11.19 -5.25
C PRO A 224 -8.71 -11.64 -3.84
N ARG A 225 -9.08 -12.86 -3.44
CA ARG A 225 -8.61 -13.46 -2.19
C ARG A 225 -7.15 -13.88 -2.27
N ASN A 226 -6.61 -14.12 -3.46
CA ASN A 226 -5.21 -14.48 -3.63
C ASN A 226 -4.37 -13.21 -3.80
N LEU A 227 -3.35 -13.07 -2.96
CA LEU A 227 -2.40 -11.97 -3.08
C LEU A 227 -1.13 -12.43 -3.79
N ALA A 228 -0.85 -11.87 -4.96
CA ALA A 228 0.40 -12.07 -5.66
C ALA A 228 1.52 -11.26 -5.01
N LEU A 229 2.76 -11.73 -5.14
CA LEU A 229 3.95 -11.04 -4.67
C LEU A 229 5.03 -11.08 -5.76
N ALA A 230 5.65 -9.93 -6.01
CA ALA A 230 6.86 -9.80 -6.79
C ALA A 230 7.96 -9.16 -5.96
N ARG A 231 9.20 -9.39 -6.35
CA ARG A 231 10.35 -8.65 -5.85
C ARG A 231 11.31 -8.25 -6.95
N VAL A 232 12.11 -7.24 -6.68
CA VAL A 232 13.20 -6.81 -7.55
C VAL A 232 14.35 -6.30 -6.68
N HIS A 233 15.60 -6.52 -7.09
CA HIS A 233 16.74 -5.91 -6.41
C HIS A 233 16.59 -4.38 -6.42
N LYS A 234 16.92 -3.69 -5.33
CA LYS A 234 16.68 -2.24 -5.20
C LYS A 234 17.33 -1.39 -6.30
N ASP A 235 18.48 -1.82 -6.82
CA ASP A 235 19.18 -1.14 -7.92
C ASP A 235 18.60 -1.42 -9.31
N LYS A 236 17.55 -2.25 -9.39
CA LYS A 236 16.99 -2.82 -10.62
C LYS A 236 15.50 -2.55 -10.79
N ILE A 237 14.92 -1.67 -9.96
CA ILE A 237 13.47 -1.35 -9.96
C ILE A 237 12.97 -0.93 -11.34
N LEU A 238 13.79 -0.25 -12.16
CA LEU A 238 13.42 0.21 -13.50
C LEU A 238 13.58 -0.87 -14.60
N GLU A 239 14.11 -2.05 -14.27
CA GLU A 239 14.43 -3.11 -15.23
C GLU A 239 13.41 -4.25 -15.16
N LYS A 240 12.37 -4.24 -16.01
CA LYS A 240 11.28 -5.24 -16.01
C LYS A 240 11.74 -6.69 -15.99
N ALA A 241 12.80 -7.02 -16.72
CA ALA A 241 13.34 -8.37 -16.81
C ALA A 241 14.02 -8.86 -15.51
N ALA A 242 14.30 -7.97 -14.55
CA ALA A 242 14.92 -8.30 -13.26
C ALA A 242 13.90 -8.68 -12.18
N TYR A 243 12.60 -8.61 -12.48
CA TYR A 243 11.55 -8.92 -11.52
C TYR A 243 11.39 -10.43 -11.37
N GLU A 244 11.26 -10.86 -10.12
CA GLU A 244 10.97 -12.24 -9.74
C GLU A 244 9.59 -12.30 -9.07
N TYR A 245 8.87 -13.38 -9.31
CA TYR A 245 7.51 -13.59 -8.81
C TYR A 245 7.52 -14.73 -7.80
N PHE A 246 6.76 -14.55 -6.72
CA PHE A 246 6.63 -15.55 -5.69
C PHE A 246 5.82 -16.73 -6.22
N GLN A 247 6.37 -17.94 -6.16
CA GLN A 247 5.71 -19.16 -6.58
C GLN A 247 5.08 -19.91 -5.39
N GLY A 248 5.69 -19.85 -4.22
CA GLY A 248 5.23 -20.55 -3.02
C GLY A 248 6.31 -20.66 -1.95
N ILE A 249 6.02 -21.41 -0.88
CA ILE A 249 6.96 -21.70 0.21
C ILE A 249 7.27 -23.19 0.21
N ASN A 250 8.54 -23.55 0.34
CA ASN A 250 8.98 -24.91 0.59
C ASN A 250 10.01 -24.91 1.72
N ASN A 251 9.78 -25.73 2.76
CA ASN A 251 10.63 -25.78 3.96
C ASN A 251 10.92 -24.38 4.56
N ASN A 252 9.89 -23.55 4.71
CA ASN A 252 9.95 -22.16 5.19
C ASN A 252 10.83 -21.21 4.35
N GLN A 253 11.20 -21.59 3.13
CA GLN A 253 11.92 -20.74 2.19
C GLN A 253 11.04 -20.39 0.99
N PRO A 254 11.10 -19.13 0.52
CA PRO A 254 10.33 -18.73 -0.66
C PRO A 254 10.93 -19.33 -1.92
N ILE A 255 10.07 -19.75 -2.84
CA ILE A 255 10.43 -20.11 -4.20
C ILE A 255 10.10 -18.91 -5.09
N TRP A 256 11.08 -18.48 -5.86
CA TRP A 256 10.97 -17.38 -6.81
C TRP A 256 11.13 -17.89 -8.23
N THR A 257 10.39 -17.28 -9.16
CA THR A 257 10.43 -17.60 -10.60
C THR A 257 10.51 -16.30 -11.40
N SER A 258 11.21 -16.31 -12.53
CA SER A 258 11.18 -15.20 -13.49
C SER A 258 9.96 -15.25 -14.42
N ASP A 259 9.23 -16.36 -14.44
CA ASP A 259 8.01 -16.55 -15.23
C ASP A 259 6.78 -16.15 -14.42
N MET A 260 6.17 -15.01 -14.77
CA MET A 260 5.00 -14.46 -14.08
C MET A 260 3.80 -15.41 -14.11
N SER A 261 3.67 -16.27 -15.13
CA SER A 261 2.55 -17.22 -15.25
C SER A 261 2.59 -18.30 -14.16
N GLN A 262 3.77 -18.55 -13.58
CA GLN A 262 4.02 -19.52 -12.51
C GLN A 262 3.84 -18.94 -11.11
N ARG A 263 3.46 -17.67 -10.97
CA ARG A 263 3.28 -17.03 -9.66
C ARG A 263 2.15 -17.69 -8.87
N GLY A 264 2.38 -17.86 -7.58
CA GLY A 264 1.40 -18.30 -6.59
C GLY A 264 0.88 -17.13 -5.76
N ALA A 265 0.23 -17.46 -4.65
CA ALA A 265 -0.29 -16.49 -3.69
C ALA A 265 0.52 -16.52 -2.39
N THR A 266 0.92 -15.37 -1.86
CA THR A 266 1.61 -15.26 -0.55
C THR A 266 0.63 -15.46 0.62
N ILE A 267 -0.64 -15.11 0.42
CA ILE A 267 -1.74 -15.35 1.34
C ILE A 267 -3.03 -15.56 0.54
N GLN A 268 -3.94 -16.35 1.10
CA GLN A 268 -5.34 -16.39 0.70
C GLN A 268 -6.20 -15.74 1.79
N TYR A 269 -6.91 -14.66 1.47
CA TYR A 269 -7.77 -13.93 2.39
C TYR A 269 -9.05 -14.72 2.76
N PRO A 270 -9.78 -14.32 3.83
CA PRO A 270 -11.03 -14.96 4.23
C PRO A 270 -12.08 -15.06 3.11
N GLU A 271 -12.98 -16.04 3.23
CA GLU A 271 -14.17 -16.17 2.38
C GLU A 271 -15.15 -15.02 2.61
N ALA A 272 -15.94 -14.64 1.59
CA ALA A 272 -16.92 -13.55 1.68
C ALA A 272 -18.10 -13.88 2.61
N GLY A 273 -18.45 -15.16 2.73
CA GLY A 273 -19.67 -15.64 3.36
C GLY A 273 -20.41 -16.60 2.42
N GLU A 274 -21.33 -17.40 2.95
CA GLU A 274 -22.13 -18.31 2.11
C GLU A 274 -23.07 -17.50 1.21
N GLY A 275 -22.97 -17.68 -0.11
CA GLY A 275 -23.78 -16.96 -1.10
C GLY A 275 -23.32 -15.53 -1.39
N GLU A 276 -22.23 -15.07 -0.78
CA GLU A 276 -21.64 -13.76 -1.02
C GLU A 276 -20.38 -13.85 -1.88
N GLN A 277 -20.02 -12.75 -2.55
CA GLN A 277 -18.82 -12.67 -3.37
C GLN A 277 -18.07 -11.37 -3.06
N TRP A 278 -16.74 -11.47 -2.96
CA TRP A 278 -15.87 -10.29 -2.94
C TRP A 278 -15.88 -9.61 -4.31
N MET A 279 -16.04 -8.29 -4.32
CA MET A 279 -15.83 -7.50 -5.56
C MET A 279 -14.38 -7.59 -6.01
N TRP A 280 -14.13 -7.42 -7.32
CA TRP A 280 -12.77 -7.43 -7.91
C TRP A 280 -11.80 -6.47 -7.22
N SER A 281 -12.33 -5.38 -6.68
CA SER A 281 -11.59 -4.30 -6.03
C SER A 281 -11.45 -4.50 -4.52
N SER A 282 -11.35 -5.75 -4.09
CA SER A 282 -11.13 -6.13 -2.70
C SER A 282 -9.67 -6.47 -2.43
N TRP A 283 -9.30 -6.41 -1.16
CA TRP A 283 -8.09 -6.97 -0.58
C TRP A 283 -6.77 -6.34 -1.00
N PHE A 284 -6.81 -5.07 -1.45
CA PHE A 284 -5.59 -4.30 -1.65
C PHE A 284 -4.87 -4.02 -0.33
N PRO A 285 -3.61 -4.47 -0.19
CA PRO A 285 -2.94 -4.45 1.11
C PRO A 285 -2.24 -3.12 1.38
N SER A 286 -1.92 -2.93 2.66
CA SER A 286 -0.83 -2.07 3.12
C SER A 286 0.06 -2.87 4.03
N VAL A 287 1.36 -2.93 3.71
CA VAL A 287 2.35 -3.73 4.45
C VAL A 287 3.48 -2.83 4.89
N VAL A 288 3.78 -2.85 6.19
CA VAL A 288 4.89 -2.10 6.78
C VAL A 288 5.73 -2.99 7.67
N TYR A 289 7.04 -2.78 7.68
CA TYR A 289 7.90 -3.35 8.69
C TYR A 289 7.81 -2.55 9.99
N ASN A 290 7.37 -3.22 11.05
CA ASN A 290 7.27 -2.68 12.39
C ASN A 290 8.52 -3.06 13.20
N ALA A 291 9.50 -2.15 13.25
CA ALA A 291 10.78 -2.39 13.91
C ALA A 291 10.67 -2.61 15.44
N GLY A 292 9.62 -2.08 16.09
CA GLY A 292 9.43 -2.27 17.53
C GLY A 292 9.00 -3.69 17.90
N LEU A 293 8.29 -4.37 16.99
CA LEU A 293 7.90 -5.78 17.13
C LEU A 293 8.82 -6.73 16.35
N ASP A 294 9.67 -6.22 15.46
CA ASP A 294 10.48 -6.98 14.49
C ASP A 294 9.62 -7.87 13.55
N LEU A 295 8.46 -7.36 13.15
CA LEU A 295 7.48 -8.06 12.31
C LEU A 295 7.03 -7.21 11.13
N TYR A 296 6.67 -7.87 10.04
CA TYR A 296 5.88 -7.28 8.97
C TYR A 296 4.42 -7.30 9.39
N ILE A 297 3.76 -6.13 9.35
CA ILE A 297 2.34 -5.99 9.66
C ILE A 297 1.62 -5.61 8.36
N MET A 298 0.60 -6.38 8.03
CA MET A 298 -0.30 -6.14 6.90
C MET A 298 -1.68 -5.76 7.41
N THR A 299 -2.28 -4.72 6.84
CA THR A 299 -3.72 -4.48 6.90
C THR A 299 -4.30 -4.57 5.49
N SER A 300 -5.54 -5.03 5.38
CA SER A 300 -6.27 -5.08 4.11
C SER A 300 -7.77 -4.93 4.36
N TYR A 301 -8.55 -4.71 3.31
CA TYR A 301 -9.99 -4.50 3.37
C TYR A 301 -10.71 -5.27 2.27
N GLY A 302 -11.91 -5.76 2.53
CA GLY A 302 -12.76 -6.41 1.54
C GLY A 302 -14.02 -5.60 1.27
N ILE A 303 -14.55 -5.71 0.06
CA ILE A 303 -15.79 -5.02 -0.36
C ILE A 303 -16.75 -6.06 -0.92
N LYS A 304 -18.00 -6.00 -0.44
CA LYS A 304 -19.11 -6.82 -0.90
C LYS A 304 -20.25 -5.93 -1.36
N ASP A 305 -20.88 -6.29 -2.46
CA ASP A 305 -22.10 -5.63 -2.92
C ASP A 305 -22.99 -6.68 -3.63
N PRO A 306 -24.02 -7.23 -2.96
CA PRO A 306 -24.88 -8.25 -3.54
C PRO A 306 -25.76 -7.72 -4.68
N THR A 307 -25.75 -6.40 -4.94
CA THR A 307 -26.53 -5.77 -6.01
C THR A 307 -25.73 -5.55 -7.30
N LYS A 308 -24.45 -5.93 -7.31
CA LYS A 308 -23.52 -5.69 -8.41
C LYS A 308 -22.91 -6.97 -8.95
N GLU A 309 -22.61 -6.95 -10.24
CA GLU A 309 -21.81 -7.99 -10.88
C GLU A 309 -20.34 -7.87 -10.45
N TYR A 310 -19.58 -8.95 -10.57
CA TYR A 310 -18.20 -9.02 -10.10
C TYR A 310 -17.29 -7.91 -10.64
N TRP A 311 -17.51 -7.49 -11.89
CA TRP A 311 -16.70 -6.48 -12.60
C TRP A 311 -17.26 -5.07 -12.54
N ASP A 312 -18.34 -4.83 -11.80
CA ASP A 312 -18.95 -3.52 -11.74
C ASP A 312 -18.05 -2.49 -11.06
N GLY A 313 -18.34 -1.23 -11.36
CA GLY A 313 -17.58 -0.09 -10.88
C GLY A 313 -17.61 0.06 -9.36
N TRP A 314 -16.72 0.94 -8.88
CA TRP A 314 -16.42 1.15 -7.48
C TRP A 314 -17.65 1.35 -6.57
N CYS A 315 -17.44 1.08 -5.29
CA CYS A 315 -18.43 1.05 -4.22
C CYS A 315 -18.93 2.44 -3.78
N ARG A 316 -19.61 3.16 -4.68
CA ARG A 316 -20.17 4.50 -4.41
C ARG A 316 -21.36 4.50 -3.45
N ASP A 317 -22.22 3.49 -3.58
CA ASP A 317 -23.51 3.39 -2.91
C ASP A 317 -23.75 1.93 -2.43
N CYS A 318 -22.69 1.19 -2.06
CA CYS A 318 -22.88 -0.20 -1.67
C CYS A 318 -23.75 -0.30 -0.42
N PRO A 319 -24.62 -1.31 -0.33
CA PRO A 319 -25.46 -1.52 0.84
C PRO A 319 -24.66 -2.02 2.06
N LEU A 320 -23.48 -2.61 1.85
CA LEU A 320 -22.67 -3.22 2.91
C LEU A 320 -21.43 -2.38 3.23
N PRO A 321 -20.98 -2.35 4.50
CA PRO A 321 -19.71 -1.76 4.87
C PRO A 321 -18.52 -2.55 4.32
N GLY A 322 -17.33 -1.94 4.37
CA GLY A 322 -16.09 -2.66 4.13
C GLY A 322 -15.74 -3.60 5.28
N SER A 323 -14.94 -4.62 5.00
CA SER A 323 -14.27 -5.45 6.00
C SER A 323 -12.87 -4.90 6.31
N ILE A 324 -12.28 -5.34 7.42
CA ILE A 324 -10.89 -5.04 7.76
C ILE A 324 -10.22 -6.26 8.37
N GLY A 325 -8.98 -6.54 7.97
CA GLY A 325 -8.16 -7.60 8.54
C GLY A 325 -6.73 -7.17 8.77
N PHE A 326 -6.08 -7.82 9.73
CA PHE A 326 -4.66 -7.64 10.04
C PHE A 326 -3.95 -8.98 10.14
N TRP A 327 -2.76 -9.03 9.55
CA TRP A 327 -1.86 -10.18 9.54
C TRP A 327 -0.46 -9.75 9.92
N TYR A 328 0.32 -10.68 10.48
CA TYR A 328 1.75 -10.48 10.69
C TYR A 328 2.57 -11.58 10.03
N SER A 329 3.83 -11.29 9.75
CA SER A 329 4.83 -12.29 9.35
C SER A 329 6.22 -11.89 9.79
N GLU A 330 7.11 -12.87 9.96
CA GLU A 330 8.54 -12.66 10.18
C GLU A 330 9.28 -12.29 8.87
N ASN A 331 8.69 -12.62 7.72
CA ASN A 331 9.26 -12.42 6.39
C ASN A 331 8.30 -11.64 5.48
N PRO A 332 8.81 -10.89 4.49
CA PRO A 332 7.94 -10.12 3.59
C PRO A 332 7.08 -11.01 2.67
N TRP A 333 7.40 -12.29 2.53
CA TRP A 333 6.65 -13.26 1.71
C TRP A 333 5.77 -14.22 2.51
N GLY A 334 5.63 -14.01 3.83
CA GLY A 334 4.88 -14.94 4.69
C GLY A 334 5.73 -16.08 5.27
N PRO A 335 5.10 -17.10 5.89
CA PRO A 335 3.65 -17.25 6.03
C PRO A 335 3.02 -16.11 6.84
N TRP A 336 1.78 -15.76 6.51
CA TRP A 336 1.03 -14.68 7.16
C TRP A 336 0.04 -15.25 8.17
N ASP A 337 0.14 -14.79 9.42
CA ASP A 337 -0.74 -15.18 10.51
C ASP A 337 -1.79 -14.09 10.75
N GLN A 338 -3.07 -14.44 10.65
CA GLN A 338 -4.17 -13.53 10.94
C GLN A 338 -4.28 -13.35 12.46
N PHE A 339 -4.24 -12.10 12.92
CA PHE A 339 -4.42 -11.78 14.35
C PHE A 339 -5.64 -10.89 14.62
N TYR A 340 -6.28 -10.35 13.58
CA TYR A 340 -7.53 -9.62 13.70
C TYR A 340 -8.32 -9.67 12.39
N TYR A 341 -9.63 -9.85 12.47
CA TYR A 341 -10.54 -9.71 11.34
C TYR A 341 -11.92 -9.25 11.82
N LYS A 342 -12.53 -8.33 11.06
CA LYS A 342 -13.94 -8.01 11.14
C LYS A 342 -14.53 -7.96 9.74
N ASP A 343 -15.63 -8.68 9.56
CA ASP A 343 -16.37 -8.68 8.30
C ASP A 343 -17.06 -7.34 8.02
N THR A 344 -17.44 -6.62 9.09
CA THR A 344 -18.01 -5.28 9.02
C THR A 344 -17.18 -4.31 9.85
N PHE A 345 -16.78 -3.20 9.23
CA PHE A 345 -15.97 -2.18 9.88
C PHE A 345 -16.58 -0.79 9.73
N TYR A 346 -16.87 -0.18 10.87
CA TYR A 346 -17.35 1.19 11.02
C TYR A 346 -16.39 1.93 11.96
N PRO A 347 -15.57 2.86 11.46
CA PRO A 347 -14.72 3.69 12.31
C PRO A 347 -15.51 4.46 13.38
N ASP A 348 -16.61 5.09 12.98
CA ASP A 348 -17.43 5.93 13.85
C ASP A 348 -18.91 6.09 13.41
N ASP A 349 -19.25 5.75 12.17
CA ASP A 349 -20.60 5.93 11.60
C ASP A 349 -21.04 4.69 10.78
N GLU A 350 -22.30 4.29 10.87
CA GLU A 350 -22.84 3.14 10.11
C GLU A 350 -22.95 3.42 8.60
N GLU A 351 -22.91 4.68 8.18
CA GLU A 351 -22.85 5.07 6.77
C GLU A 351 -21.44 4.99 6.17
N ASN A 352 -20.41 4.70 6.97
CA ASN A 352 -19.05 4.55 6.46
C ASN A 352 -18.96 3.41 5.42
N ARG A 353 -18.27 3.67 4.32
CA ARG A 353 -17.89 2.67 3.30
C ARG A 353 -16.38 2.73 3.12
N THR A 354 -15.67 2.21 4.11
CA THR A 354 -14.22 2.36 4.21
C THR A 354 -13.46 1.47 3.24
N TYR A 355 -12.35 1.98 2.71
CA TYR A 355 -11.44 1.27 1.82
C TYR A 355 -10.07 1.94 1.81
N GLY A 356 -9.16 1.43 0.98
CA GLY A 356 -7.87 2.06 0.75
C GLY A 356 -7.01 2.13 2.00
N MET A 357 -7.16 1.16 2.93
CA MET A 357 -6.47 1.14 4.22
C MET A 357 -4.95 1.27 4.04
N LYS A 358 -4.31 2.09 4.88
CA LYS A 358 -2.86 2.31 4.92
C LYS A 358 -2.36 2.37 6.35
N LEU A 359 -1.23 1.72 6.61
CA LEU A 359 -0.42 1.94 7.80
C LEU A 359 0.67 2.93 7.47
N SER A 360 0.84 3.97 8.27
CA SER A 360 1.93 4.92 8.07
C SER A 360 3.28 4.25 8.39
N PRO A 361 4.27 4.25 7.47
CA PRO A 361 5.60 3.73 7.77
C PRO A 361 6.44 4.66 8.64
N LYS A 362 6.01 5.92 8.83
CA LYS A 362 6.67 6.91 9.67
C LYS A 362 6.13 6.90 11.10
N TRP A 363 4.81 6.80 11.25
CA TRP A 363 4.13 6.98 12.54
C TRP A 363 3.87 5.64 13.22
N ILE A 364 4.99 5.04 13.66
CA ILE A 364 5.02 3.81 14.45
C ILE A 364 5.77 4.14 15.75
N SER A 365 5.16 3.85 16.89
CA SER A 365 5.79 4.01 18.20
C SER A 365 7.04 3.14 18.34
N LYS A 366 7.96 3.54 19.24
CA LYS A 366 9.25 2.85 19.41
C LYS A 366 9.11 1.37 19.81
N ASP A 367 8.10 1.03 20.60
CA ASP A 367 7.80 -0.36 20.98
C ASP A 367 6.95 -1.10 19.95
N GLY A 368 6.56 -0.42 18.86
CA GLY A 368 5.78 -0.97 17.77
C GLY A 368 4.31 -1.17 18.08
N LYS A 369 3.85 -0.89 19.32
CA LYS A 369 2.47 -1.22 19.71
C LYS A 369 1.46 -0.20 19.22
N LYS A 370 1.84 1.08 19.10
CA LYS A 370 0.98 2.11 18.50
C LYS A 370 1.39 2.45 17.07
N MET A 371 0.39 2.60 16.20
CA MET A 371 0.53 2.98 14.79
C MET A 371 -0.63 3.89 14.37
N VAL A 372 -0.49 4.56 13.22
CA VAL A 372 -1.59 5.30 12.59
C VAL A 372 -2.18 4.51 11.44
N LEU A 373 -3.49 4.26 11.51
CA LEU A 373 -4.30 3.74 10.41
C LEU A 373 -4.90 4.92 9.63
N ILE A 374 -4.79 4.88 8.31
CA ILE A 374 -5.31 5.87 7.37
C ILE A 374 -6.25 5.16 6.39
N TRP A 375 -7.35 5.80 6.01
CA TRP A 375 -8.32 5.22 5.08
C TRP A 375 -9.07 6.26 4.26
N SER A 376 -9.75 5.75 3.25
CA SER A 376 -10.71 6.48 2.42
C SER A 376 -12.12 5.95 2.66
N ASP A 377 -13.12 6.79 2.41
CA ASP A 377 -14.50 6.47 2.70
C ASP A 377 -15.41 6.94 1.57
N ALA A 378 -16.17 5.99 1.00
CA ALA A 378 -17.09 6.21 -0.11
C ALA A 378 -18.54 6.47 0.35
N GLY A 379 -18.79 6.47 1.65
CA GLY A 379 -20.10 6.66 2.26
C GLY A 379 -20.79 7.94 1.79
N ASN A 380 -22.13 7.90 1.74
CA ASN A 380 -22.96 9.00 1.23
C ASN A 380 -22.51 9.49 -0.15
N ASN A 381 -22.24 8.59 -1.09
CA ASN A 381 -21.76 8.90 -2.43
C ASN A 381 -20.49 9.79 -2.39
N HIS A 382 -19.47 9.36 -1.66
CA HIS A 382 -18.18 10.05 -1.51
C HIS A 382 -18.31 11.54 -1.14
N SER A 383 -19.32 11.93 -0.35
CA SER A 383 -19.57 13.34 -0.02
C SER A 383 -19.07 13.73 1.36
N THR A 384 -19.26 12.88 2.37
CA THR A 384 -19.01 13.26 3.77
C THR A 384 -17.54 13.05 4.15
N TYR A 385 -17.00 11.86 3.87
CA TYR A 385 -15.71 11.40 4.39
C TYR A 385 -14.72 10.97 3.32
N TYR A 386 -14.96 11.34 2.06
CA TYR A 386 -14.03 11.12 0.95
C TYR A 386 -12.83 12.06 1.02
N LYS A 387 -11.96 11.83 2.00
CA LYS A 387 -10.81 12.66 2.33
C LYS A 387 -9.77 11.84 3.11
N TRP A 388 -8.76 12.49 3.65
CA TRP A 388 -7.80 11.85 4.54
C TRP A 388 -8.47 11.59 5.89
N ASN A 389 -8.74 10.33 6.21
CA ASN A 389 -9.21 9.90 7.52
C ASN A 389 -8.09 9.13 8.22
N GLN A 390 -7.90 9.37 9.51
CA GLN A 390 -6.91 8.64 10.30
C GLN A 390 -7.35 8.44 11.75
N MET A 391 -6.78 7.43 12.40
CA MET A 391 -6.82 7.25 13.85
C MET A 391 -5.61 6.45 14.33
N GLU A 392 -5.28 6.56 15.61
CA GLU A 392 -4.34 5.66 16.26
C GLU A 392 -4.95 4.26 16.43
N ILE A 393 -4.10 3.25 16.28
CA ILE A 393 -4.39 1.86 16.63
C ILE A 393 -3.33 1.34 17.60
N GLU A 394 -3.73 0.41 18.47
CA GLU A 394 -2.84 -0.36 19.34
C GLU A 394 -2.84 -1.83 18.90
N ILE A 395 -1.66 -2.36 18.56
CA ILE A 395 -1.41 -3.79 18.39
C ILE A 395 -1.29 -4.43 19.78
N VAL A 396 -2.25 -5.28 20.11
CA VAL A 396 -2.26 -6.07 21.34
C VAL A 396 -1.38 -7.29 21.13
N THR A 397 -0.46 -7.53 22.07
CA THR A 397 0.51 -8.64 22.02
C THR A 397 0.29 -9.61 23.18
N ASP A 398 0.77 -10.85 23.04
CA ASP A 398 0.69 -11.91 24.06
C ASP A 398 1.58 -11.71 25.30
#